data_AF-J2GKP8-F1
#
_entry.id   AF-J2GKP8-F1
#
_cell.length_a   1.000
_cell.length_b   1.000
_cell.length_c   1.000
_cell.angle_alpha   90.00
_cell.angle_beta   90.00
_cell.angle_gamma   90.00
#
_symmetry.space_group_name_H-M   'P 1'
#
loop_
_entity.id
_entity.type
_entity.pdbx_description
1 polymer ?
#
loop_
_entity_poly.entity_id
_entity_poly.type
_entity_poly.pdbx_seq_one_letter_code
_entity_poly.pdbx_strand_id
1 'polypeptide(L)'
;SIHGKVKPVGGVVAKVEAAKQAGATRVIIPQENWQSIFADMKGIEIIPVSTVTEVIELAVPQVAMQEEEATGFTLQIPAEDLASSPLSL
;
A
#
# COMPACT_ATOMS: atom_id res chain seq x y z
N SER A 1 17.09 -10.37 8.99
CA SER A 1 17.24 -10.93 10.36
C SER A 1 15.90 -11.53 10.76
N ILE A 2 15.84 -12.59 11.58
CA ILE A 2 14.55 -13.06 12.13
C ILE A 2 13.86 -11.98 12.98
N HIS A 3 14.63 -11.04 13.52
CA HIS A 3 14.15 -9.90 14.30
C HIS A 3 13.77 -8.70 13.42
N GLY A 4 13.49 -8.88 12.14
CA GLY A 4 13.04 -7.81 11.24
C GLY A 4 14.10 -6.80 10.78
N LYS A 5 15.32 -6.78 11.36
CA LYS A 5 16.42 -5.91 10.88
C LYS A 5 16.86 -6.24 9.45
N VAL A 6 16.99 -5.20 8.63
CA VAL A 6 17.58 -5.24 7.28
C VAL A 6 19.09 -5.17 7.42
N LYS A 7 19.80 -6.13 6.80
CA LYS A 7 21.27 -6.20 6.85
C LYS A 7 21.88 -5.61 5.57
N PRO A 8 23.11 -5.09 5.63
CA PRO A 8 23.80 -4.58 4.46
C PRO A 8 24.01 -5.67 3.41
N VAL A 9 24.07 -5.25 2.16
CA VAL A 9 24.34 -6.09 1.00
C VAL A 9 25.57 -5.57 0.24
N GLY A 10 26.25 -6.49 -0.45
CA GLY A 10 27.34 -6.15 -1.36
C GLY A 10 26.84 -5.56 -2.69
N GLY A 11 27.68 -4.72 -3.31
CA GLY A 11 27.45 -4.18 -4.65
C GLY A 11 26.24 -3.24 -4.75
N VAL A 12 25.90 -2.51 -3.70
CA VAL A 12 24.69 -1.64 -3.68
C VAL A 12 24.67 -0.62 -4.81
N VAL A 13 25.81 -0.01 -5.15
CA VAL A 13 25.90 1.01 -6.21
C VAL A 13 25.49 0.42 -7.56
N ALA A 14 26.10 -0.70 -7.95
CA ALA A 14 25.78 -1.38 -9.20
C ALA A 14 24.32 -1.84 -9.27
N LYS A 15 23.74 -2.25 -8.14
CA LYS A 15 22.32 -2.63 -8.05
C LYS A 15 21.38 -1.45 -8.24
N VAL A 16 21.69 -0.30 -7.63
CA VAL A 16 20.92 0.94 -7.81
C VAL A 16 21.00 1.42 -9.26
N GLU A 17 22.18 1.39 -9.87
CA GLU A 17 22.36 1.76 -11.28
C GLU A 17 21.58 0.85 -12.23
N ALA A 18 21.63 -0.48 -12.00
CA ALA A 18 20.85 -1.43 -12.79
C ALA A 18 19.34 -1.18 -12.65
N ALA A 19 18.84 -0.92 -11.44
CA ALA A 19 17.44 -0.58 -11.22
C ALA A 19 17.04 0.71 -11.97
N LYS A 20 17.89 1.73 -11.93
CA LYS A 20 17.69 2.96 -12.70
C LYS A 20 17.64 2.72 -14.20
N GLN A 21 18.57 1.92 -14.72
CA GLN A 21 18.59 1.56 -16.15
C GLN A 21 17.36 0.75 -16.56
N ALA A 22 16.80 -0.06 -15.65
CA ALA A 22 15.54 -0.78 -15.86
C ALA A 22 14.29 0.13 -15.78
N GLY A 23 14.45 1.42 -15.46
CA GLY A 23 13.35 2.38 -15.38
C GLY A 23 12.66 2.44 -14.01
N ALA A 24 13.25 1.86 -12.97
CA ALA A 24 12.73 2.02 -11.61
C ALA A 24 12.86 3.48 -11.17
N THR A 25 11.79 4.02 -10.60
CA THR A 25 11.76 5.39 -10.07
C THR A 25 12.16 5.47 -8.60
N ARG A 26 12.08 4.35 -7.87
CA ARG A 26 12.35 4.23 -6.43
C ARG A 26 13.13 2.96 -6.13
N VAL A 27 14.14 3.05 -5.26
CA VAL A 27 14.94 1.90 -4.79
C VAL A 27 15.09 1.96 -3.28
N ILE A 28 14.74 0.87 -2.62
CA ILE A 28 14.88 0.71 -1.17
C ILE A 28 16.22 0.02 -0.88
N ILE A 29 17.05 0.59 -0.01
CA ILE A 29 18.35 0.03 0.37
C ILE A 29 18.49 -0.11 1.89
N PRO A 30 19.35 -1.02 2.40
CA PRO A 30 19.69 -1.04 3.81
C PRO A 30 20.28 0.30 4.26
N GLN A 31 19.91 0.79 5.44
CA GLN A 31 20.42 2.04 6.03
C GLN A 31 21.95 2.06 6.10
N GLU A 32 22.56 0.91 6.43
CA GLU A 32 24.02 0.74 6.48
C GLU A 32 24.70 0.84 5.10
N ASN A 33 23.94 0.71 4.00
CA ASN A 33 24.47 0.89 2.65
C ASN A 33 24.31 2.32 2.12
N TRP A 34 23.66 3.22 2.86
CA TRP A 34 23.52 4.62 2.46
C TRP A 34 24.89 5.29 2.30
N GLN A 35 25.03 6.07 1.22
CA GLN A 35 26.24 6.81 0.89
C GLN A 35 25.84 8.16 0.27
N SER A 36 26.63 9.21 0.50
CA SER A 36 26.31 10.57 0.01
C SER A 36 26.14 10.66 -1.50
N ILE A 37 26.78 9.77 -2.27
CA ILE A 37 26.63 9.67 -3.74
C ILE A 37 25.17 9.46 -4.18
N PHE A 38 24.32 8.91 -3.31
CA PHE A 38 22.91 8.66 -3.60
C PHE A 38 22.05 9.91 -3.47
N ALA A 39 22.47 10.91 -2.69
CA ALA A 39 21.72 12.16 -2.52
C ALA A 39 21.71 13.00 -3.81
N ASP A 40 22.79 12.94 -4.59
CA ASP A 40 22.94 13.69 -5.83
C ASP A 40 22.42 12.93 -7.07
N MET A 41 21.94 11.69 -6.89
CA MET A 41 21.52 10.85 -8.01
C MET A 41 20.17 11.30 -8.57
N LYS A 42 20.18 11.80 -9.80
CA LYS A 42 18.95 12.23 -10.49
C LYS A 42 18.23 11.07 -11.16
N GLY A 43 16.89 11.14 -11.20
CA GLY A 43 16.04 10.22 -11.95
C GLY A 43 15.70 8.91 -11.22
N ILE A 44 16.14 8.75 -9.97
CA ILE A 44 15.73 7.65 -9.10
C ILE A 44 15.78 8.11 -7.64
N GLU A 45 14.74 7.81 -6.87
CA GLU A 45 14.69 8.06 -5.43
C GLU A 45 15.28 6.87 -4.69
N ILE A 46 16.24 7.11 -3.79
CA ILE A 46 16.90 6.05 -3.03
C ILE A 46 16.48 6.21 -1.57
N ILE A 47 15.85 5.19 -1.02
CA ILE A 47 15.20 5.24 0.29
C ILE A 47 15.92 4.25 1.23
N PRO A 48 16.70 4.73 2.21
CA PRO A 48 17.34 3.86 3.18
C PRO A 48 16.33 3.40 4.24
N VAL A 49 16.41 2.12 4.64
CA VAL A 49 15.54 1.51 5.67
C VAL A 49 16.33 0.62 6.63
N SER A 50 15.84 0.48 7.85
CA SER A 50 16.47 -0.33 8.90
C SER A 50 15.69 -1.63 9.20
N THR A 51 14.41 -1.68 8.84
CA THR A 51 13.49 -2.78 9.19
C THR A 51 12.68 -3.26 7.98
N VAL A 52 12.27 -4.52 8.03
CA VAL A 52 11.39 -5.11 7.01
C VAL A 52 10.00 -4.48 6.99
N THR A 53 9.52 -3.96 8.12
CA THR A 53 8.24 -3.26 8.21
C THR A 53 8.22 -2.03 7.30
N GLU A 54 9.27 -1.20 7.36
CA GLU A 54 9.43 -0.03 6.47
C GLU A 54 9.43 -0.45 4.99
N VAL A 55 10.10 -1.56 4.65
CA VAL A 55 10.10 -2.09 3.27
C VAL A 55 8.69 -2.42 2.82
N ILE A 56 7.91 -3.12 3.64
CA ILE A 56 6.55 -3.54 3.32
C ILE A 56 5.64 -2.31 3.14
N GLU A 57 5.71 -1.34 4.06
CA GLU A 57 4.93 -0.11 3.98
C GLU A 57 5.23 0.70 2.71
N LEU A 58 6.49 0.73 2.27
CA LEU A 58 6.91 1.49 1.09
C LEU A 58 6.67 0.77 -0.24
N ALA A 59 6.70 -0.56 -0.23
CA ALA A 59 6.63 -1.40 -1.43
C ALA A 59 5.23 -1.92 -1.74
N VAL A 60 4.36 -2.05 -0.73
CA VAL A 60 3.01 -2.60 -0.88
C VAL A 60 1.99 -1.46 -0.96
N PRO A 61 1.17 -1.39 -2.02
CA PRO A 61 0.10 -0.41 -2.12
C PRO A 61 -0.90 -0.57 -0.97
N GLN A 62 -1.27 0.52 -0.31
CA GLN A 62 -2.36 0.53 0.64
C GLN A 62 -3.68 0.44 -0.16
N VAL A 63 -4.32 -0.72 -0.12
CA VAL A 63 -5.67 -0.87 -0.67
C VAL A 63 -6.60 -0.22 0.34
N ALA A 64 -7.07 0.99 0.05
CA ALA A 64 -8.18 1.57 0.79
C ALA A 64 -9.39 0.67 0.56
N MET A 65 -9.79 -0.09 1.59
CA MET A 65 -11.11 -0.67 1.61
C MET A 65 -12.07 0.51 1.66
N GLN A 66 -12.76 0.76 0.55
CA GLN A 66 -13.91 1.66 0.59
C GLN A 66 -14.91 1.00 1.52
N GLU A 67 -15.12 1.60 2.69
CA GLU A 67 -16.30 1.27 3.49
C GLU A 67 -17.50 1.54 2.58
N GLU A 68 -18.14 0.47 2.10
CA GLU A 68 -19.46 0.59 1.52
C GLU A 68 -20.32 1.22 2.61
N GLU A 69 -20.63 2.51 2.45
CA GLU A 69 -21.67 3.15 3.25
C GLU A 69 -22.89 2.24 3.15
N ALA A 70 -23.22 1.60 4.27
CA ALA A 70 -24.47 0.89 4.41
C ALA A 70 -25.58 1.92 4.28
N THR A 71 -25.98 2.22 3.04
CA THR A 71 -27.21 2.93 2.74
C THR A 71 -28.31 2.03 3.28
N GLY A 72 -28.78 2.35 4.47
CA GLY A 72 -29.80 1.59 5.17
C GLY A 72 -30.96 1.35 4.21
N PHE A 73 -31.27 0.07 4.00
CA PHE A 73 -32.47 -0.31 3.25
C PHE A 73 -33.67 0.15 4.07
N THR A 74 -34.20 1.33 3.76
CA THR A 74 -35.47 1.78 4.33
C THR A 74 -36.55 1.02 3.59
N LEU A 75 -37.12 0.00 4.24
CA LEU A 75 -38.34 -0.66 3.78
C LEU A 75 -39.48 0.36 3.90
N GLN A 76 -39.69 1.18 2.86
CA GLN A 76 -40.95 1.89 2.70
C GLN A 76 -42.01 0.84 2.34
N ILE A 77 -42.71 0.35 3.34
CA ILE A 77 -43.93 -0.44 3.15
C ILE A 77 -45.03 0.57 2.80
N PRO A 78 -45.59 0.58 1.58
CA PRO A 78 -46.75 1.42 1.29
C PRO A 78 -47.94 0.94 2.14
N ALA A 79 -48.63 1.89 2.78
CA ALA A 79 -49.78 1.60 3.64
C ALA A 79 -50.94 0.93 2.89
N GLU A 80 -50.97 1.02 1.56
CA GLU A 80 -51.95 0.39 0.68
C GLU A 80 -52.06 -1.14 0.81
N ASP A 81 -51.02 -1.85 1.25
CA ASP A 81 -51.04 -3.32 1.36
C ASP A 81 -51.77 -3.84 2.62
N LEU A 82 -52.18 -2.95 3.53
CA LEU A 82 -52.94 -3.31 4.74
C LEU A 82 -54.47 -3.28 4.53
N ALA A 83 -54.97 -2.69 3.44
CA ALA A 83 -56.40 -2.45 3.24
C ALA A 83 -57.11 -3.44 2.31
N SER A 84 -56.40 -4.38 1.67
CA SER A 84 -57.01 -5.40 0.81
C SER A 84 -57.12 -6.75 1.51
N SER A 85 -58.02 -6.85 2.49
CA SER A 85 -58.63 -8.14 2.82
C SER A 85 -60.13 -7.96 3.09
N PRO A 86 -61.01 -8.27 2.12
CA PRO A 86 -62.43 -8.38 2.41
C PRO A 86 -62.64 -9.65 3.24
N LEU A 87 -62.94 -9.46 4.53
CA LEU A 87 -63.50 -10.50 5.39
C LEU A 87 -64.77 -11.03 4.71
N SER A 88 -64.62 -12.17 4.05
CA SER A 88 -65.74 -12.98 3.57
C SER A 88 -66.09 -13.94 4.70
N LEU A 89 -67.16 -13.63 5.42
CA LEU A 89 -68.18 -14.51 6.04
C LEU A 89 -69.01 -13.72 7.07
#